data_AF-A0A930XES5-F1
#
_entry.id   AF-A0A930XES5-F1
#
_cell.length_a   1.000
_cell.length_b   1.000
_cell.length_c   1.000
_cell.angle_alpha   90.00
_cell.angle_beta   90.00
_cell.angle_gamma   90.00
#
_symmetry.space_group_name_H-M   'P 1'
#
loop_
_entity.id
_entity.type
_entity.pdbx_description
1 polymer ?
#
loop_
_entity_poly.entity_id
_entity_poly.type
_entity_poly.pdbx_seq_one_letter_code
_entity_poly.pdbx_strand_id
1 'polypeptide(L)' 'MMPAGNQNLPICETEVTPEWLTPESIQYVTECINECENAQMLAELRHIFPRQVLTEASRYVKGQQRQNLRLWLGELNK' A
#
# COMPACT_ATOMS: atom_id res chain seq x y z
N MET A 1 8.48 -18.56 -13.35
CA MET A 1 7.08 -18.25 -13.68
C MET A 1 6.50 -17.49 -12.49
N MET A 2 6.31 -16.18 -12.60
CA MET A 2 5.49 -15.44 -11.64
C MET A 2 4.04 -15.52 -12.13
N PRO A 3 3.06 -15.92 -11.30
CA PRO A 3 1.69 -16.08 -11.75
C PRO A 3 1.12 -14.71 -12.11
N ALA A 4 0.37 -14.67 -13.21
CA ALA A 4 -0.40 -13.52 -13.64
C ALA A 4 -1.29 -13.03 -12.48
N GLY A 5 -0.93 -11.92 -11.87
CA GLY A 5 -1.59 -11.39 -10.68
C GLY A 5 -2.99 -10.89 -11.02
N ASN A 6 -4.00 -11.59 -10.48
CA ASN A 6 -5.39 -11.17 -10.46
C ASN A 6 -5.53 -9.69 -10.07
N GLN A 7 -6.34 -8.95 -10.83
CA GLN A 7 -6.60 -7.51 -10.67
C GLN A 7 -7.37 -7.12 -9.38
N ASN A 8 -7.52 -8.03 -8.43
CA ASN A 8 -8.33 -7.81 -7.22
C ASN A 8 -7.80 -8.65 -6.05
N LEU A 9 -6.58 -8.31 -5.59
CA LEU A 9 -6.03 -8.93 -4.38
C LEU A 9 -6.83 -8.43 -3.16
N PRO A 10 -7.29 -9.34 -2.27
CA PRO A 10 -8.00 -8.94 -1.07
C PRO A 10 -7.07 -8.12 -0.17
N ILE A 11 -7.62 -7.09 0.47
CA ILE A 11 -6.88 -6.27 1.42
C ILE A 11 -6.47 -7.16 2.60
N CYS A 12 -5.27 -6.96 3.12
CA CYS A 12 -4.80 -7.62 4.33
C CYS A 12 -5.79 -7.33 5.48
N GLU A 13 -6.51 -8.36 5.91
CA GLU A 13 -7.45 -8.31 7.04
C GLU A 13 -6.74 -8.52 8.39
N THR A 14 -5.42 -8.73 8.37
CA THR A 14 -4.62 -8.94 9.57
C THR A 14 -4.72 -7.71 10.49
N GLU A 15 -4.92 -7.97 11.78
CA GLU A 15 -4.94 -6.93 12.79
C GLU A 15 -3.57 -6.25 12.86
N VAL A 16 -3.58 -4.92 12.92
CA VAL A 16 -2.32 -4.18 13.03
C VAL A 16 -1.73 -4.43 14.42
N THR A 17 -0.53 -4.98 14.45
CA THR A 17 0.23 -5.10 15.69
C THR A 17 1.02 -3.81 15.97
N PRO A 18 1.37 -3.53 17.23
CA PRO A 18 2.10 -2.33 17.60
C PRO A 18 3.47 -2.21 16.90
N GLU A 19 4.10 -3.35 16.54
CA GLU A 19 5.35 -3.33 15.79
C GLU A 19 5.22 -2.62 14.43
N TRP A 20 4.07 -2.72 13.77
CA TRP A 20 3.82 -2.05 12.48
C TRP A 20 3.55 -0.56 12.60
N LEU A 21 3.10 -0.10 13.77
CA LEU A 21 2.82 1.32 14.05
C LEU A 21 4.05 2.06 14.58
N THR A 22 5.21 1.41 14.59
CA THR A 22 6.48 2.08 14.91
C THR A 22 6.86 3.06 13.79
N PRO A 23 7.57 4.17 14.10
CA PRO A 23 8.02 5.13 13.09
C PRO A 23 8.85 4.48 11.99
N GLU A 24 9.69 3.50 12.35
CA GLU A 24 10.55 2.76 11.42
C GLU A 24 9.72 1.93 10.44
N SER A 25 8.72 1.19 10.93
CA SER A 25 7.82 0.43 10.08
C SER A 25 6.96 1.32 9.17
N ILE A 26 6.44 2.43 9.70
CA ILE A 26 5.67 3.39 8.90
C ILE A 26 6.54 4.01 7.81
N GLN A 27 7.79 4.36 8.13
CA GLN A 27 8.74 4.90 7.16
C GLN A 27 9.07 3.87 6.08
N TYR A 28 9.34 2.63 6.47
CA TYR A 28 9.58 1.53 5.52
C TYR A 28 8.41 1.35 4.55
N VAL A 29 7.18 1.27 5.06
CA VAL A 29 5.98 1.15 4.22
C VAL A 29 5.79 2.40 3.35
N THR A 30 6.11 3.58 3.86
CA THR A 30 6.07 4.82 3.07
C THR A 30 7.05 4.79 1.90
N GLU A 31 8.27 4.29 2.12
CA GLU A 31 9.27 4.10 1.07
C GLU A 31 8.77 3.09 0.02
N CYS A 32 8.24 1.94 0.44
CA CYS A 32 7.63 0.96 -0.48
C CYS A 32 6.48 1.57 -1.30
N ILE A 33 5.63 2.39 -0.68
CA ILE A 33 4.56 3.08 -1.40
C ILE A 33 5.14 4.09 -2.40
N ASN A 34 6.22 4.80 -2.06
CA ASN A 34 6.89 5.73 -2.98
C ASN A 34 7.56 5.04 -4.16
N GLU A 35 8.00 3.79 -4.00
CA GLU A 35 8.58 2.98 -5.08
C GLU A 35 7.54 2.31 -5.97
N CYS A 36 6.25 2.35 -5.61
CA CYS A 36 5.21 1.82 -6.48
C CYS A 36 5.15 2.60 -7.80
N GLU A 37 5.19 1.88 -8.91
CA GLU A 37 5.10 2.49 -10.25
C GLU A 37 3.71 2.34 -10.89
N ASN A 38 2.89 1.42 -10.36
CA ASN A 38 1.59 1.09 -10.93
C ASN A 38 0.58 0.63 -9.86
N ALA A 39 -0.69 0.56 -10.27
CA ALA A 39 -1.79 0.13 -9.39
C ALA A 39 -1.65 -1.32 -8.91
N GLN A 40 -0.97 -2.19 -9.66
CA GLN A 40 -0.80 -3.59 -9.30
C GLN A 40 0.17 -3.76 -8.13
N MET A 41 1.29 -3.04 -8.13
CA MET A 41 2.22 -3.01 -6.98
C MET A 41 1.53 -2.46 -5.73
N LEU A 42 0.65 -1.46 -5.90
CA LEU A 42 -0.15 -0.96 -4.78
C LEU A 42 -1.13 -2.02 -4.26
N ALA A 43 -1.74 -2.82 -5.14
CA ALA A 43 -2.63 -3.91 -4.73
C ALA A 43 -1.88 -5.00 -3.95
N GLU A 44 -0.66 -5.33 -4.37
CA GLU A 44 0.22 -6.25 -3.64
C GLU A 44 0.59 -5.69 -2.26
N LEU A 45 0.97 -4.41 -2.16
CA LEU A 45 1.19 -3.77 -0.86
C LEU A 45 -0.05 -3.81 0.04
N ARG A 46 -1.24 -3.60 -0.53
CA ARG A 46 -2.52 -3.69 0.19
C ARG A 46 -2.82 -5.11 0.69
N HIS A 47 -2.30 -6.12 0.01
CA HIS A 47 -2.44 -7.52 0.40
C HIS A 47 -1.43 -7.94 1.49
N ILE A 48 -0.23 -7.32 1.47
CA ILE A 48 0.85 -7.63 2.42
C ILE A 48 0.65 -6.87 3.73
N PHE A 49 0.41 -5.56 3.65
CA PHE A 49 0.39 -4.67 4.81
C PHE A 49 -1.03 -4.39 5.32
N PRO A 50 -1.23 -4.32 6.65
CA PRO A 50 -2.52 -3.98 7.23
C PRO A 50 -2.98 -2.59 6.79
N ARG A 51 -4.31 -2.44 6.59
CA ARG A 51 -4.92 -1.17 6.17
C ARG A 51 -4.54 0.03 7.04
N GLN A 52 -4.43 -0.16 8.35
CA GLN A 52 -4.10 0.93 9.27
C GLN A 52 -2.68 1.48 9.01
N VAL A 53 -1.71 0.59 8.77
CA VAL A 53 -0.32 0.97 8.48
C VAL A 53 -0.23 1.73 7.16
N LEU A 54 -0.91 1.24 6.12
CA LEU A 54 -0.99 1.91 4.84
C LEU A 54 -1.65 3.30 4.95
N THR A 55 -2.65 3.42 5.82
CA THR A 55 -3.33 4.69 6.09
C THR A 55 -2.37 5.67 6.74
N GLU A 56 -1.63 5.26 7.76
CA GLU A 56 -0.61 6.10 8.41
C GLU A 56 0.53 6.44 7.45
N ALA A 57 1.10 5.46 6.74
CA ALA A 57 2.16 5.67 5.78
C ALA A 57 1.75 6.65 4.67
N SER A 58 0.51 6.61 4.18
CA SER A 58 -0.01 7.56 3.19
C SER A 58 0.10 9.02 3.62
N ARG A 59 0.16 9.29 4.93
CA ARG A 59 0.36 10.63 5.51
C ARG A 59 1.79 11.17 5.32
N TYR A 60 2.74 10.30 4.98
CA TYR A 60 4.14 10.64 4.78
C TYR A 60 4.63 10.44 3.34
N VAL A 61 3.80 9.84 2.48
CA VAL A 61 4.06 9.66 1.04
C VAL A 61 4.27 10.99 0.32
N LYS A 62 5.20 11.02 -0.65
CA LYS A 62 5.54 12.21 -1.44
C LYS A 62 4.29 12.75 -2.17
N GLY A 63 4.24 14.08 -2.35
CA GLY A 63 3.08 14.75 -2.94
C GLY A 63 2.65 14.21 -4.31
N GLN A 64 3.62 13.92 -5.19
CA GLN A 64 3.35 13.33 -6.51
C GLN A 64 2.80 11.90 -6.40
N GLN A 65 3.40 11.08 -5.54
CA GLN A 65 2.95 9.72 -5.33
C GLN A 65 1.55 9.64 -4.71
N ARG A 66 1.18 10.60 -3.87
CA ARG A 66 -0.21 10.71 -3.38
C ARG A 66 -1.23 10.91 -4.49
N GLN A 67 -0.89 11.61 -5.56
CA GLN A 67 -1.78 11.77 -6.70
C GLN A 67 -1.94 10.45 -7.44
N ASN A 68 -0.83 9.74 -7.67
CA ASN A 68 -0.83 8.40 -8.25
C ASN A 68 -1.67 7.42 -7.42
N LEU A 69 -1.49 7.40 -6.09
CA LEU A 69 -2.29 6.59 -5.18
C LEU A 69 -3.78 6.85 -5.35
N ARG A 70 -4.23 8.11 -5.47
CA ARG A 70 -5.65 8.41 -5.66
C ARG A 70 -6.20 7.84 -6.96
N LEU A 71 -5.43 7.93 -8.05
CA LEU A 71 -5.80 7.34 -9.34
C LEU A 71 -5.90 5.82 -9.24
N TRP A 72 -4.85 5.18 -8.73
CA TRP A 72 -4.77 3.73 -8.59
C TRP A 72 -5.81 3.16 -7.61
N LEU A 73 -6.08 3.85 -6.50
CA LEU A 73 -7.16 3.47 -5.58
C LEU A 73 -8.54 3.59 -6.25
N GLY A 74 -8.74 4.55 -7.15
CA GLY A 74 -9.96 4.67 -7.94
C GLY A 74 -10.13 3.53 -8.94
N GLU A 75 -9.05 2.97 -9.46
CA GLU A 75 -9.06 1.78 -10.32
C GLU A 75 -9.30 0.49 -9.54
N LEU A 76 -8.62 0.33 -8.39
CA LEU A 76 -8.68 -0.88 -7.56
C LEU A 76 -10.00 -1.04 -6.78
N ASN A 77 -10.72 0.06 -6.51
CA ASN A 77 -11.97 0.01 -5.76
C ASN A 77 -13.22 0.03 -6.68
N LYS A 78 -13.07 -0.29 -7.98
CA LYS A 78 -14.18 -0.41 -8.94
C LYS A 78 -14.88 -1.76 -8.88
#